data_AF-A0A386C8W9-F1
#
_entry.id   AF-A0A386C8W9-F1
#
_cell.length_a   1.000
_cell.length_b   1.000
_cell.length_c   1.000
_cell.angle_alpha   90.00
_cell.angle_beta   90.00
_cell.angle_gamma   90.00
#
_symmetry.space_group_name_H-M   'P 1'
#
loop_
_entity.id
_entity.type
_entity.pdbx_description
1 polymer ?
#
loop_
_entity_poly.entity_id
_entity_poly.type
_entity_poly.pdbx_seq_one_letter_code
_entity_poly.pdbx_strand_id
1 'polypeptide(L)' 'GCVANLPEGASGFTTLELKSNYLGTATEGTIECIATAAHLGKTTQVWDARVTHRESGKTIALFRCTQIVLYARKGV' A
#
# COMPACT_ATOMS: atom_id res chain seq x y z
N GLY A 1 4.00 -4.45 -0.82
CA GLY A 1 3.30 -4.15 -2.07
C GLY A 1 4.25 -3.56 -3.08
N CYS A 2 4.35 -2.22 -3.11
CA CYS A 2 5.03 -1.49 -4.19
C CYS A 2 6.50 -1.88 -4.41
N VAL A 3 7.34 -1.93 -3.36
CA VAL A 3 8.77 -2.35 -3.48
C VAL A 3 8.92 -3.69 -4.19
N ALA A 4 8.12 -4.69 -3.79
CA ALA A 4 8.19 -6.03 -4.36
C ALA A 4 7.68 -6.11 -5.81
N ASN A 5 6.98 -5.09 -6.28
CA ASN A 5 6.42 -5.01 -7.63
C ASN A 5 7.01 -3.83 -8.41
N LEU A 6 8.19 -3.35 -8.05
CA LEU A 6 8.85 -2.31 -8.82
C LEU A 6 9.14 -2.83 -10.23
N PRO A 7 8.81 -2.07 -11.28
CA PRO A 7 9.24 -2.40 -12.63
C PRO A 7 10.77 -2.42 -12.73
N GLU A 8 11.29 -3.17 -13.69
CA GLU A 8 12.72 -3.17 -13.99
C GLU A 8 13.24 -1.74 -14.23
N GLY A 9 14.42 -1.45 -13.67
CA GLY A 9 15.07 -0.14 -13.76
C GLY A 9 14.48 0.94 -12.84
N ALA A 10 13.39 0.67 -12.13
CA ALA A 10 12.91 1.57 -11.09
C ALA A 10 13.86 1.57 -9.88
N SER A 11 14.13 2.75 -9.33
CA SER A 11 15.00 2.94 -8.17
C SER A 11 14.22 3.00 -6.86
N GLY A 12 12.89 3.11 -6.92
CA GLY A 12 12.03 3.19 -5.75
C GLY A 12 10.63 3.70 -6.08
N PHE A 13 9.93 4.19 -5.08
CA PHE A 13 8.64 4.85 -5.24
C PHE A 13 8.45 5.92 -4.15
N THR A 14 7.48 6.81 -4.34
CA THR A 14 6.98 7.70 -3.29
C THR A 14 5.45 7.68 -3.28
N THR A 15 4.84 7.99 -2.14
CA THR A 15 3.38 8.06 -2.03
C THR A 15 2.87 9.36 -2.65
N LEU A 16 2.00 9.23 -3.64
CA LEU A 16 1.27 10.35 -4.24
C LEU A 16 0.00 10.67 -3.45
N GLU A 17 -0.72 9.63 -3.05
CA GLU A 17 -1.99 9.77 -2.35
C GLU A 17 -2.17 8.61 -1.37
N LEU A 18 -2.81 8.92 -0.24
CA LEU A 18 -3.22 7.96 0.76
C LEU A 18 -4.59 8.37 1.31
N LYS A 19 -5.54 7.44 1.27
CA LYS A 19 -6.80 7.53 1.97
C LYS A 19 -6.88 6.42 2.99
N SER A 20 -7.14 6.78 4.24
CA SER A 20 -7.39 5.85 5.33
C SER A 20 -8.79 6.02 5.92
N ASN A 21 -9.42 4.92 6.28
CA ASN A 21 -10.62 4.89 7.10
C ASN A 21 -10.36 3.98 8.31
N TYR A 22 -10.63 4.49 9.52
CA TYR A 22 -10.54 3.73 10.77
C TYR A 22 -11.96 3.41 11.23
N LEU A 23 -12.29 2.12 11.26
CA LEU A 23 -13.62 1.60 11.57
C LEU A 23 -13.72 1.07 13.00
N GLY A 24 -12.58 0.74 13.61
CA GLY A 24 -12.48 0.28 14.98
C GLY A 24 -11.05 0.33 15.50
N THR A 25 -10.91 0.08 16.79
CA THR A 25 -9.62 0.10 17.51
C THR A 25 -9.30 -1.30 18.02
N ALA A 26 -8.06 -1.75 17.82
CA ALA A 26 -7.50 -2.91 18.51
C ALA A 26 -6.59 -2.39 19.64
N THR A 27 -6.85 -2.82 20.88
CA THR A 27 -6.03 -2.45 22.06
C THR A 27 -5.14 -3.59 22.53
N GLU A 28 -5.38 -4.80 22.02
CA GLU A 28 -4.62 -6.02 22.26
C GLU A 28 -4.72 -6.92 21.01
N GLY A 29 -4.11 -8.09 21.05
CA GLY A 29 -4.17 -9.07 19.95
C GLY A 29 -3.27 -8.71 18.76
N THR A 30 -3.59 -9.31 17.61
CA THR A 30 -2.78 -9.26 16.40
C THR A 30 -3.53 -8.55 15.27
N ILE A 31 -2.85 -7.59 14.63
CA ILE A 31 -3.38 -6.95 13.43
C ILE A 31 -2.75 -7.60 12.19
N GLU A 32 -3.60 -7.98 11.23
CA GLU A 32 -3.19 -8.46 9.92
C GLU A 32 -3.57 -7.46 8.84
N CYS A 33 -2.74 -7.36 7.80
CA CYS A 33 -3.02 -6.50 6.66
C CYS A 33 -2.78 -7.26 5.36
N ILE A 34 -3.79 -7.31 4.49
CA ILE A 34 -3.65 -7.83 3.14
C ILE A 34 -3.73 -6.65 2.18
N ALA A 35 -2.65 -6.42 1.43
CA ALA A 35 -2.58 -5.42 0.38
C ALA A 35 -2.71 -6.10 -0.99
N THR A 36 -3.72 -5.72 -1.76
CA THR A 36 -3.98 -6.20 -3.12
C THR A 36 -3.69 -5.08 -4.10
N ALA A 37 -2.99 -5.39 -5.19
CA ALA A 37 -2.78 -4.41 -6.25
C ALA A 37 -4.09 -4.18 -7.01
N ALA A 38 -4.56 -2.94 -7.04
CA ALA A 38 -5.67 -2.51 -7.90
C ALA A 38 -5.15 -2.08 -9.29
N HIS A 39 -3.91 -1.59 -9.37
CA HIS A 39 -3.23 -1.20 -10.61
C HIS A 39 -1.71 -1.31 -10.46
N LEU A 40 -1.03 -1.92 -11.43
CA LEU A 40 0.43 -2.05 -11.51
C LEU A 40 0.97 -1.40 -12.78
N GLY A 41 1.00 -0.07 -12.82
CA GLY A 41 1.53 0.70 -13.93
C GLY A 41 3.04 0.92 -13.84
N LYS A 42 3.63 1.37 -14.96
CA LYS A 42 5.05 1.75 -15.01
C LYS A 42 5.35 3.03 -14.23
N THR A 43 4.44 3.99 -14.23
CA THR A 43 4.61 5.29 -13.56
C THR A 43 3.87 5.38 -12.24
N THR A 44 2.73 4.72 -12.11
CA THR A 44 1.94 4.69 -10.88
C THR A 44 1.47 3.29 -10.52
N GLN A 45 1.32 3.02 -9.24
CA GLN A 45 0.64 1.83 -8.72
C GLN A 45 -0.46 2.24 -7.75
N VAL A 46 -1.55 1.47 -7.70
CA VAL A 46 -2.64 1.67 -6.74
C VAL A 46 -2.83 0.39 -5.95
N TRP A 47 -2.90 0.52 -4.63
CA TRP A 47 -3.01 -0.61 -3.70
C TRP A 47 -4.20 -0.41 -2.76
N ASP A 48 -5.00 -1.47 -2.62
CA ASP A 48 -6.03 -1.58 -1.59
C ASP A 48 -5.51 -2.42 -0.43
N ALA A 49 -5.55 -1.90 0.79
CA ALA A 49 -5.12 -2.62 1.97
C ALA A 49 -6.27 -2.75 2.97
N ARG A 50 -6.64 -4.00 3.29
CA ARG A 50 -7.60 -4.32 4.36
C ARG A 50 -6.85 -4.72 5.61
N VAL A 51 -7.17 -4.05 6.71
CA VAL A 51 -6.60 -4.32 8.03
C VAL A 51 -7.66 -4.98 8.91
N THR A 52 -7.31 -6.15 9.44
CA THR A 52 -8.20 -7.02 10.21
C THR A 52 -7.57 -7.32 11.57
N HIS A 53 -8.35 -7.27 12.64
CA HIS A 53 -7.95 -7.82 13.94
C HIS A 53 -8.12 -9.34 13.89
N ARG A 54 -7.03 -10.09 13.97
CA ARG A 54 -6.98 -11.53 13.70
C ARG A 54 -7.95 -12.31 14.57
N GLU A 55 -7.94 -12.04 15.88
CA GLU A 55 -8.67 -12.83 16.87
C GLU A 55 -10.18 -12.56 16.83
N SER A 56 -10.60 -11.35 16.41
CA SER A 56 -12.03 -11.00 16.32
C SER A 56 -12.59 -11.13 14.90
N GLY A 57 -11.71 -11.29 13.90
CA GLY A 57 -12.08 -11.29 12.48
C GLY A 57 -12.59 -9.95 11.94
N LYS A 58 -12.62 -8.89 12.77
CA LYS A 58 -13.19 -7.60 12.37
C LYS A 58 -12.22 -6.83 11.49
N THR A 59 -12.72 -6.30 10.36
CA THR A 59 -12.00 -5.25 9.62
C THR A 59 -12.02 -3.98 10.46
N ILE A 60 -10.84 -3.46 10.77
CA ILE A 60 -10.67 -2.29 11.64
C ILE A 60 -10.15 -1.06 10.91
N ALA A 61 -9.51 -1.24 9.75
CA ALA A 61 -9.13 -0.12 8.89
C ALA A 61 -9.08 -0.52 7.41
N LEU A 62 -9.29 0.46 6.56
CA LEU A 62 -9.18 0.35 5.11
C LEU A 62 -8.24 1.44 4.61
N PHE A 63 -7.33 1.07 3.74
CA PHE A 63 -6.42 1.99 3.08
C PHE A 63 -6.52 1.82 1.56
N ARG A 64 -6.46 2.94 0.85
CA ARG A 64 -6.08 2.97 -0.56
C ARG A 64 -4.90 3.91 -0.69
N CYS A 65 -3.87 3.49 -1.40
CA CYS A 65 -2.72 4.34 -1.66
C CYS A 65 -2.29 4.29 -3.12
N THR A 66 -1.94 5.46 -3.64
CA THR A 66 -1.36 5.65 -4.96
C THR A 66 0.13 5.95 -4.81
N GLN A 67 0.96 5.17 -5.49
CA GLN A 67 2.41 5.26 -5.47
C GLN A 67 2.91 5.76 -6.81
N ILE A 68 3.81 6.74 -6.83
CA ILE A 68 4.60 7.11 -8.01
C ILE A 68 5.87 6.25 -8.01
N VAL A 69 6.11 5.53 -9.10
CA VAL A 69 7.35 4.80 -9.34
C VAL A 69 8.44 5.78 -9.74
N LEU A 70 9.60 5.68 -9.09
CA LEU A 70 10.76 6.52 -9.32
C LEU A 70 11.79 5.76 -10.15
N TYR A 71 12.37 6.46 -11.11
CA TYR A 71 13.48 5.99 -11.92
C TYR A 71 14.67 6.93 -11.71
N ALA A 72 15.88 6.39 -11.81
CA ALA A 72 17.07 7.23 -11.78
C ALA A 72 17.00 8.25 -12.93
N ARG A 73 17.12 9.55 -12.61
CA ARG A 73 17.36 10.55 -13.65
C ARG A 73 18.75 10.27 -14.22
N LYS A 74 18.86 10.16 -15.55
CA LYS A 74 20.17 10.32 -16.20
C LYS A 74 20.68 11.70 -15.82
N GLY A 75 21.83 11.76 -15.14
CA GLY A 75 22.48 13.02 -14.82
C GLY A 75 22.68 13.82 -16.10
N VAL A 76 22.40 15.12 -16.01
CA VAL A 76 22.85 16.11 -17.00
C VAL A 76 24.33 16.36 -16.75
#